data_AF-A0A955EU98-F1
#
_entry.id   AF-A0A955EU98-F1
#
_cell.length_a   1.000
_cell.length_b   1.000
_cell.length_c   1.000
_cell.angle_alpha   90.00
_cell.angle_beta   90.00
_cell.angle_gamma   90.00
#
_symmetry.space_group_name_H-M   'P 1'
#
loop_
_entity.id
_entity.type
_entity.pdbx_description
1 polymer ?
#
loop_
_entity_poly.entity_id
_entity_poly.type
_entity_poly.pdbx_seq_one_letter_code
_entity_poly.pdbx_strand_id
1 'polypeptide(L)'
;MSHAWRRPWRAARDRIVLTALRAAGRRAARPLRGTHRLPGLGGAVRIAFDEHAVPHIEATCESDLVRAQGFVQGLDRPFQMDLLRTALAGRLASWFGDRPTDQGPLAVWGGAHVLSDVDLMFRVLGLETAATASLPMHAPATRALLEAFAEGVNAAWCPGAPRGRSLEHRLLRRRPGRWTAVDSLLVAKGMALGLGFAWRSTPVFAAIAKRLEDAPEHWRQLMPRDPGPDTATLLRALVDLGGALEGFLPGPTAAVGSNAVLVGAARSTSGSPLVGSDPHLELSIPGVWHLASLATPEVGAVGASLVGLPGIVIGRTRHVAWGLTNAMLDDGDLWREQVDTAGERYRLDSAWQPLPSTSLVIERRGVGPRVVRVRRTHRGPLLTDAFPHYAGAPCSLRLVLHEPAAELDAFVGLLHAKTVDDALTAFDGFGSPAQNLVIADTAGDAAYRMVGRVPLRAEGHVPGLPLDGTTRASDWRGFVPRDEVPAARIAPDAVFVTANDPIVGPPYPYHLSHLYEPDHRARRLRERLEPLERVAA
;
A
#
# COMPACT_ATOMS: atom_id res chain seq x y z
N MET A 1 58.66 -1.21 1.86
CA MET A 1 58.19 -1.27 0.45
C MET A 1 56.94 -2.17 0.28
N SER A 2 55.73 -1.78 0.72
CA SER A 2 54.54 -2.67 0.55
C SER A 2 53.21 -2.00 0.19
N HIS A 3 53.18 -0.69 -0.10
CA HIS A 3 51.92 0.04 -0.36
C HIS A 3 51.68 0.42 -1.83
N ALA A 4 52.72 0.44 -2.69
CA ALA A 4 52.60 0.87 -4.09
C ALA A 4 51.87 -0.15 -5.00
N TRP A 5 51.99 -1.45 -4.72
CA TRP A 5 51.35 -2.50 -5.53
C TRP A 5 49.86 -2.69 -5.24
N ARG A 6 49.32 -2.20 -4.12
CA ARG A 6 47.91 -2.44 -3.73
C ARG A 6 46.89 -1.59 -4.51
N ARG A 7 47.30 -0.45 -5.09
CA ARG A 7 46.42 0.45 -5.86
C ARG A 7 46.00 -0.11 -7.22
N PRO A 8 46.90 -0.60 -8.10
CA PRO A 8 46.51 -1.16 -9.39
C PRO A 8 45.65 -2.43 -9.27
N TRP A 9 45.92 -3.27 -8.25
CA TRP A 9 45.11 -4.47 -7.96
C TRP A 9 43.69 -4.15 -7.48
N ARG A 10 43.50 -3.08 -6.69
CA ARG A 10 42.17 -2.61 -6.30
C ARG A 10 41.39 -2.08 -7.49
N ALA A 11 41.99 -1.24 -8.33
CA ALA A 11 41.34 -0.71 -9.53
C ALA A 11 40.98 -1.81 -10.56
N ALA A 12 41.85 -2.81 -10.73
CA ALA A 12 41.58 -3.97 -11.59
C ALA A 12 40.45 -4.84 -11.02
N ARG A 13 40.46 -5.11 -9.71
CA ARG A 13 39.38 -5.83 -9.01
C ARG A 13 38.05 -5.09 -9.13
N ASP A 14 38.04 -3.79 -8.92
CA ASP A 14 36.82 -2.97 -8.97
C ASP A 14 36.27 -2.91 -10.40
N ARG A 15 37.13 -2.85 -11.43
CA ARG A 15 36.73 -2.99 -12.84
C ARG A 15 36.15 -4.37 -13.17
N ILE A 16 36.75 -5.44 -12.67
CA ILE A 16 36.24 -6.82 -12.85
C ILE A 16 34.87 -6.97 -12.18
N VAL A 17 34.73 -6.48 -10.95
CA VAL A 17 33.46 -6.46 -10.22
C VAL A 17 32.42 -5.65 -10.99
N LEU A 18 32.71 -4.42 -11.39
CA LEU A 18 31.79 -3.58 -12.17
C LEU A 18 31.39 -4.22 -13.51
N THR A 19 32.32 -4.88 -14.19
CA THR A 19 32.04 -5.57 -15.45
C THR A 19 31.15 -6.79 -15.22
N ALA A 20 31.41 -7.58 -14.18
CA ALA A 20 30.56 -8.71 -13.78
C ALA A 20 29.15 -8.24 -13.34
N LEU A 21 29.06 -7.12 -12.62
CA LEU A 21 27.79 -6.50 -12.24
C LEU A 21 27.01 -6.02 -13.47
N ARG A 22 27.67 -5.35 -14.42
CA ARG A 22 27.07 -4.91 -15.70
C ARG A 22 26.59 -6.08 -16.54
N ALA A 23 27.38 -7.15 -16.66
CA ALA A 23 27.00 -8.35 -17.39
C ALA A 23 25.82 -9.08 -16.73
N ALA A 24 25.83 -9.19 -15.39
CA ALA A 24 24.71 -9.74 -14.63
C ALA A 24 23.43 -8.90 -14.79
N GLY A 25 23.53 -7.58 -14.76
CA GLY A 25 22.41 -6.67 -14.98
C GLY A 25 21.83 -6.78 -16.39
N ARG A 26 22.68 -6.81 -17.43
CA ARG A 26 22.23 -6.99 -18.83
C ARG A 26 21.55 -8.34 -19.06
N ARG A 27 22.01 -9.41 -18.41
CA ARG A 27 21.37 -10.73 -18.49
C ARG A 27 20.03 -10.76 -17.76
N ALA A 28 19.91 -10.06 -16.62
CA ALA A 28 18.65 -9.93 -15.88
C ALA A 28 17.60 -9.12 -16.66
N ALA A 29 18.02 -8.11 -17.43
CA ALA A 29 17.13 -7.21 -18.17
C ALA A 29 16.55 -7.80 -19.48
N ARG A 30 17.00 -8.97 -19.95
CA ARG A 30 16.51 -9.56 -21.20
C ARG A 30 15.37 -10.54 -20.94
N PRO A 31 14.23 -10.43 -21.66
CA PRO A 31 13.17 -11.43 -21.61
C PRO A 31 13.69 -12.85 -21.85
N LEU A 32 13.13 -13.83 -21.14
CA LEU A 32 13.42 -15.23 -21.42
C LEU A 32 12.92 -15.58 -22.83
N ARG A 33 13.70 -16.38 -23.56
CA ARG A 33 13.34 -16.90 -24.88
C ARG A 33 13.20 -18.42 -24.83
N GLY A 34 12.40 -18.95 -25.74
CA GLY A 34 12.16 -20.38 -25.90
C GLY A 34 11.10 -20.95 -24.95
N THR A 35 10.97 -22.27 -24.97
CA THR A 35 9.97 -23.02 -24.18
C THR A 35 10.55 -23.42 -22.84
N HIS A 36 9.83 -23.12 -21.77
CA HIS A 36 10.20 -23.47 -20.39
C HIS A 36 9.09 -24.32 -19.76
N ARG A 37 9.46 -25.27 -18.91
CA ARG A 37 8.49 -26.01 -18.11
C ARG A 37 8.21 -25.25 -16.82
N LEU A 38 6.94 -24.93 -16.59
CA LEU A 38 6.44 -24.34 -15.37
C LEU A 38 5.55 -25.38 -14.66
N PRO A 39 5.97 -25.93 -13.50
CA PRO A 39 5.16 -26.88 -12.75
C PRO A 39 3.78 -26.31 -12.39
N GLY A 40 2.76 -27.18 -12.41
CA GLY A 40 1.38 -26.81 -12.06
C GLY A 40 0.52 -26.34 -13.24
N LEU A 41 1.11 -25.98 -14.38
CA LEU A 41 0.33 -25.59 -15.56
C LEU A 41 -0.56 -26.74 -16.06
N GLY A 42 -1.84 -26.43 -16.31
CA GLY A 42 -2.79 -27.33 -16.96
C GLY A 42 -2.68 -27.33 -18.49
N GLY A 43 -2.20 -26.22 -19.07
CA GLY A 43 -2.05 -26.03 -20.51
C GLY A 43 -0.81 -25.22 -20.90
N ALA A 44 -0.67 -24.97 -22.21
CA ALA A 44 0.39 -24.12 -22.73
C ALA A 44 0.07 -22.64 -22.45
N VAL A 45 1.06 -21.91 -21.96
CA VAL A 45 0.99 -20.45 -21.78
C VAL A 45 1.96 -19.78 -22.76
N ARG A 46 1.48 -18.76 -23.46
CA ARG A 46 2.30 -17.94 -24.34
C ARG A 46 2.61 -16.62 -23.66
N ILE A 47 3.89 -16.26 -23.61
CA ILE A 47 4.34 -14.97 -23.07
C ILE A 47 5.12 -14.26 -24.17
N ALA A 48 4.57 -13.15 -24.66
CA ALA A 48 5.27 -12.23 -25.56
C ALA A 48 5.67 -10.97 -24.80
N PHE A 49 6.76 -10.34 -25.21
CA PHE A 49 7.18 -9.05 -24.66
C PHE A 49 7.23 -8.04 -25.79
N ASP A 50 6.66 -6.86 -25.57
CA ASP A 50 6.75 -5.75 -26.52
C ASP A 50 8.12 -5.05 -26.48
N GLU A 51 8.25 -3.95 -27.22
CA GLU A 51 9.48 -3.15 -27.29
C GLU A 51 9.86 -2.47 -25.97
N HIS A 52 8.91 -2.31 -25.05
CA HIS A 52 9.09 -1.78 -23.70
C HIS A 52 9.27 -2.87 -22.64
N ALA A 53 9.36 -4.13 -23.08
CA ALA A 53 9.42 -5.32 -22.22
C ALA A 53 8.18 -5.51 -21.33
N VAL A 54 7.01 -5.04 -21.78
CA VAL A 54 5.72 -5.35 -21.15
C VAL A 54 5.30 -6.77 -21.55
N PRO A 55 5.01 -7.66 -20.59
CA PRO A 55 4.53 -9.01 -20.87
C PRO A 55 3.06 -9.03 -21.31
N HIS A 56 2.81 -9.72 -22.41
CA HIS A 56 1.50 -10.17 -22.86
C HIS A 56 1.39 -11.67 -22.61
N ILE A 57 0.58 -12.05 -21.63
CA ILE A 57 0.43 -13.41 -21.12
C ILE A 57 -0.92 -13.96 -21.60
N GLU A 58 -0.88 -15.07 -22.32
CA GLU A 58 -2.06 -15.76 -22.83
C GLU A 58 -2.08 -17.19 -22.32
N ALA A 59 -3.22 -17.61 -21.76
CA ALA A 59 -3.44 -18.96 -21.26
C ALA A 59 -4.86 -19.44 -21.61
N THR A 60 -5.13 -20.74 -21.45
CA THR A 60 -6.48 -21.29 -21.66
C THR A 60 -7.37 -21.21 -20.43
N CYS A 61 -6.82 -20.93 -19.25
CA CYS A 61 -7.57 -20.75 -18.01
C CYS A 61 -6.87 -19.75 -17.07
N GLU A 62 -7.63 -19.18 -16.14
CA GLU A 62 -7.14 -18.12 -15.25
C GLU A 62 -6.07 -18.58 -14.27
N SER A 63 -6.14 -19.83 -13.78
CA SER A 63 -5.11 -20.39 -12.87
C SER A 63 -3.73 -20.39 -13.54
N ASP A 64 -3.66 -20.83 -14.79
CA ASP A 64 -2.42 -20.82 -15.58
C ASP A 64 -1.98 -19.39 -15.92
N LEU A 65 -2.93 -18.50 -16.18
CA LEU A 65 -2.68 -17.08 -16.45
C LEU A 65 -1.99 -16.40 -15.27
N VAL A 66 -2.56 -16.49 -14.06
CA VAL A 66 -2.00 -15.83 -12.87
C VAL A 66 -0.73 -16.54 -12.38
N ARG A 67 -0.62 -17.87 -12.57
CA ARG A 67 0.64 -18.60 -12.32
C ARG A 67 1.75 -18.09 -13.21
N ALA A 68 1.49 -17.88 -14.49
CA ALA A 68 2.46 -17.29 -15.40
C ALA A 68 2.77 -15.82 -15.07
N GLN A 69 1.76 -15.03 -14.65
CA GLN A 69 1.98 -13.66 -14.17
C GLN A 69 2.94 -13.64 -12.97
N GLY A 70 2.72 -14.51 -11.98
CA GLY A 70 3.61 -14.68 -10.83
C GLY A 70 5.01 -15.11 -11.24
N PHE A 71 5.14 -16.01 -12.21
CA PHE A 71 6.43 -16.41 -12.76
C PHE A 71 7.18 -15.25 -13.42
N VAL A 72 6.51 -14.43 -14.23
CA VAL A 72 7.11 -13.25 -14.87
C VAL A 72 7.56 -12.23 -13.83
N GLN A 73 6.69 -11.86 -12.88
CA GLN A 73 7.07 -10.93 -11.81
C GLN A 73 8.22 -11.49 -10.96
N GLY A 74 8.21 -12.79 -10.63
CA GLY A 74 9.28 -13.45 -9.90
C GLY A 74 10.62 -13.46 -10.65
N LEU A 75 10.61 -13.45 -11.98
CA LEU A 75 11.81 -13.34 -12.80
C LEU A 75 12.29 -11.89 -12.95
N ASP A 76 11.37 -10.93 -13.02
CA ASP A 76 11.67 -9.52 -13.31
C ASP A 76 12.00 -8.70 -12.06
N ARG A 77 11.39 -9.05 -10.92
CA ARG A 77 11.47 -8.32 -9.64
C ARG A 77 11.82 -9.20 -8.43
N PRO A 78 12.67 -10.26 -8.54
CA PRO A 78 12.89 -11.22 -7.46
C PRO A 78 13.36 -10.57 -6.16
N PHE A 79 14.33 -9.66 -6.24
CA PHE A 79 14.87 -9.01 -5.05
C PHE A 79 13.92 -7.97 -4.46
N GLN A 80 13.23 -7.18 -5.30
CA GLN A 80 12.24 -6.21 -4.83
C GLN A 80 11.12 -6.90 -4.06
N MET A 81 10.56 -7.98 -4.61
CA MET A 81 9.50 -8.76 -3.96
C MET A 81 9.96 -9.34 -2.62
N ASP A 82 11.11 -10.03 -2.59
CA ASP A 82 11.59 -10.68 -1.37
C ASP A 82 12.00 -9.67 -0.28
N LEU A 83 12.61 -8.55 -0.68
CA LEU A 83 12.95 -7.46 0.24
C LEU A 83 11.69 -6.80 0.79
N LEU A 84 10.69 -6.51 -0.05
CA LEU A 84 9.47 -5.82 0.35
C LEU A 84 8.70 -6.61 1.42
N ARG A 85 8.42 -7.90 1.19
CA ARG A 85 7.75 -8.72 2.22
C ARG A 85 8.59 -8.87 3.49
N THR A 86 9.92 -8.88 3.37
CA THR A 86 10.83 -8.98 4.52
C THR A 86 10.78 -7.71 5.36
N ALA A 87 10.72 -6.55 4.72
CA ALA A 87 10.54 -5.26 5.37
C ALA A 87 9.17 -5.17 6.06
N LEU A 88 8.09 -5.43 5.33
CA LEU A 88 6.72 -5.32 5.84
C LEU A 88 6.43 -6.29 7.00
N ALA A 89 7.14 -7.42 7.04
CA ALA A 89 7.04 -8.37 8.14
C ALA A 89 8.06 -8.14 9.27
N GLY A 90 8.81 -7.04 9.22
CA GLY A 90 9.81 -6.65 10.23
C GLY A 90 10.92 -7.68 10.41
N ARG A 91 11.65 -8.00 9.34
CA ARG A 91 12.76 -8.98 9.34
C ARG A 91 14.04 -8.52 8.64
N LEU A 92 14.23 -7.22 8.40
CA LEU A 92 15.41 -6.65 7.72
C LEU A 92 16.71 -6.84 8.51
N ALA A 93 16.69 -6.72 9.83
CA ALA A 93 17.88 -6.87 10.67
C ALA A 93 18.49 -8.28 10.53
N SER A 94 17.67 -9.29 10.24
CA SER A 94 18.12 -10.66 10.00
C SER A 94 18.91 -10.82 8.70
N TRP A 95 18.80 -9.86 7.76
CA TRP A 95 19.56 -9.85 6.50
C TRP A 95 20.80 -8.97 6.59
N PHE A 96 20.66 -7.81 7.22
CA PHE A 96 21.62 -6.72 7.13
C PHE A 96 22.37 -6.42 8.43
N GLY A 97 22.00 -7.09 9.53
CA GLY A 97 22.55 -6.84 10.85
C GLY A 97 21.87 -5.66 11.54
N ASP A 98 22.34 -5.33 12.73
CA ASP A 98 21.79 -4.25 13.55
C ASP A 98 22.57 -2.96 13.36
N ARG A 99 22.43 -2.37 12.17
CA ARG A 99 23.16 -1.17 11.78
C ARG A 99 22.23 0.04 11.59
N PRO A 100 22.74 1.26 11.73
CA PRO A 100 22.05 2.48 11.31
C PRO A 100 21.63 2.45 9.84
N THR A 101 20.51 3.08 9.50
CA THR A 101 19.99 3.25 8.13
C THR A 101 20.69 4.37 7.36
N ASP A 102 21.41 5.27 8.03
CA ASP A 102 22.08 6.45 7.45
C ASP A 102 23.32 6.14 6.59
N GLN A 103 23.74 4.86 6.48
CA GLN A 103 24.87 4.44 5.65
C GLN A 103 24.54 3.33 4.64
N GLY A 104 24.94 3.56 3.38
CA GLY A 104 24.89 2.57 2.29
C GLY A 104 23.54 2.51 1.54
N PRO A 105 23.21 1.40 0.84
CA PRO A 105 22.02 1.30 0.00
C PRO A 105 20.68 1.30 0.78
N LEU A 106 20.73 1.36 2.11
CA LEU A 106 19.57 1.49 2.98
C LEU A 106 19.30 2.95 3.39
N ALA A 107 20.12 3.91 2.95
CA ALA A 107 19.90 5.33 3.16
C ALA A 107 18.62 5.85 2.50
N VAL A 108 18.06 5.11 1.53
CA VAL A 108 16.74 5.38 0.93
C VAL A 108 15.58 5.29 1.95
N TRP A 109 15.82 4.74 3.14
CA TRP A 109 14.83 4.62 4.21
C TRP A 109 14.91 5.76 5.24
N GLY A 110 15.75 6.79 5.03
CA GLY A 110 15.84 7.99 5.87
C GLY A 110 16.41 7.78 7.28
N GLY A 111 16.97 8.84 7.87
CA GLY A 111 17.39 8.90 9.28
C GLY A 111 18.48 7.90 9.73
N ALA A 112 18.86 7.96 11.01
CA ALA A 112 19.81 7.06 11.65
C ALA A 112 19.08 6.00 12.51
N HIS A 113 18.27 5.12 11.89
CA HIS A 113 17.57 4.05 12.60
C HIS A 113 18.38 2.78 12.66
N VAL A 114 18.34 2.15 13.81
CA VAL A 114 18.83 0.80 13.96
C VAL A 114 17.79 -0.16 13.34
N LEU A 115 18.21 -1.03 12.43
CA LEU A 115 17.30 -1.93 11.71
C LEU A 115 16.42 -2.82 12.61
N SER A 116 16.85 -3.13 13.84
CA SER A 116 15.98 -3.85 14.77
C SER A 116 14.82 -3.02 15.33
N ASP A 117 14.92 -1.68 15.37
CA ASP A 117 13.80 -0.80 15.72
C ASP A 117 12.80 -0.72 14.57
N VAL A 118 13.30 -0.66 13.33
CA VAL A 118 12.50 -0.79 12.10
C VAL A 118 11.69 -2.08 12.10
N ASP A 119 12.36 -3.20 12.36
CA ASP A 119 11.71 -4.51 12.44
C ASP A 119 10.67 -4.56 13.56
N LEU A 120 11.02 -4.06 14.75
CA LEU A 120 10.10 -3.97 15.89
C LEU A 120 8.85 -3.17 15.55
N MET A 121 8.99 -2.02 14.89
CA MET A 121 7.87 -1.18 14.49
C MET A 121 6.90 -1.94 13.57
N PHE A 122 7.38 -2.56 12.49
CA PHE A 122 6.51 -3.35 11.59
C PHE A 122 5.85 -4.54 12.30
N ARG A 123 6.55 -5.16 13.26
CA ARG A 123 5.99 -6.25 14.07
C ARG A 123 4.92 -5.76 15.03
N VAL A 124 5.09 -4.58 15.62
CA VAL A 124 4.08 -3.92 16.46
C VAL A 124 2.88 -3.51 15.62
N LEU A 125 3.08 -2.92 14.42
CA LEU A 125 2.01 -2.58 13.49
C LEU A 125 1.22 -3.82 13.01
N GLY A 126 1.82 -5.01 13.01
CA GLY A 126 1.10 -6.28 12.86
C GLY A 126 0.55 -6.57 11.46
N LEU A 127 1.20 -6.07 10.40
CA LEU A 127 0.74 -6.22 9.01
C LEU A 127 0.64 -7.70 8.59
N GLU A 128 1.59 -8.54 8.99
CA GLU A 128 1.59 -9.98 8.68
C GLU A 128 0.41 -10.71 9.35
N THR A 129 0.03 -10.28 10.56
CA THR A 129 -1.16 -10.77 11.25
C THR A 129 -2.44 -10.34 10.52
N ALA A 130 -2.53 -9.07 10.11
CA ALA A 130 -3.67 -8.55 9.36
C ALA A 130 -3.83 -9.24 7.98
N ALA A 131 -2.72 -9.47 7.28
CA ALA A 131 -2.70 -10.20 6.01
C ALA A 131 -3.17 -11.65 6.18
N THR A 132 -2.68 -12.34 7.20
CA THR A 132 -3.06 -13.72 7.51
C THR A 132 -4.56 -13.82 7.84
N ALA A 133 -5.06 -12.89 8.67
CA ALA A 133 -6.48 -12.84 9.04
C ALA A 133 -7.40 -12.49 7.86
N SER A 134 -6.89 -11.78 6.84
CA SER A 134 -7.65 -11.41 5.64
C SER A 134 -7.74 -12.55 4.62
N LEU A 135 -6.81 -13.52 4.60
CA LEU A 135 -6.85 -14.64 3.66
C LEU A 135 -8.19 -15.41 3.64
N PRO A 136 -8.76 -15.86 4.78
CA PRO A 136 -10.03 -16.58 4.78
C PRO A 136 -11.25 -15.73 4.36
N MET A 137 -11.13 -14.39 4.33
CA MET A 137 -12.22 -13.50 3.90
C MET A 137 -12.45 -13.53 2.39
N HIS A 138 -11.42 -13.89 1.61
CA HIS A 138 -11.50 -13.94 0.15
C HIS A 138 -12.29 -15.16 -0.31
N ALA A 139 -13.00 -15.02 -1.43
CA ALA A 139 -13.69 -16.13 -2.07
C ALA A 139 -12.73 -17.30 -2.38
N PRO A 140 -13.20 -18.56 -2.34
CA PRO A 140 -12.36 -19.72 -2.66
C PRO A 140 -11.62 -19.61 -4.00
N ALA A 141 -12.26 -19.04 -5.02
CA ALA A 141 -11.66 -18.80 -6.33
C ALA A 141 -10.47 -17.83 -6.26
N THR A 142 -10.62 -16.69 -5.57
CA THR A 142 -9.52 -15.72 -5.38
C THR A 142 -8.36 -16.32 -4.59
N ARG A 143 -8.65 -17.12 -3.55
CA ARG A 143 -7.60 -17.83 -2.80
C ARG A 143 -6.81 -18.78 -3.69
N ALA A 144 -7.49 -19.53 -4.57
CA ALA A 144 -6.84 -20.40 -5.53
C ALA A 144 -5.97 -19.62 -6.54
N LEU A 145 -6.40 -18.41 -6.96
CA LEU A 145 -5.59 -17.55 -7.83
C LEU A 145 -4.35 -16.98 -7.10
N LEU A 146 -4.48 -16.60 -5.83
CA LEU A 146 -3.34 -16.18 -5.00
C LEU A 146 -2.31 -17.31 -4.82
N GLU A 147 -2.77 -18.54 -4.63
CA GLU A 147 -1.92 -19.73 -4.55
C GLU A 147 -1.23 -20.02 -5.89
N ALA A 148 -1.97 -20.00 -7.01
CA ALA A 148 -1.41 -20.20 -8.34
C ALA A 148 -0.35 -19.12 -8.67
N PHE A 149 -0.62 -17.85 -8.35
CA PHE A 149 0.37 -16.77 -8.47
C PHE A 149 1.64 -17.07 -7.66
N ALA A 150 1.47 -17.47 -6.39
CA ALA A 150 2.60 -17.82 -5.52
C ALA A 150 3.42 -19.00 -6.05
N GLU A 151 2.79 -20.03 -6.62
CA GLU A 151 3.47 -21.14 -7.30
C GLU A 151 4.33 -20.66 -8.46
N GLY A 152 3.81 -19.72 -9.27
CA GLY A 152 4.53 -19.06 -10.34
C GLY A 152 5.80 -18.36 -9.86
N VAL A 153 5.67 -17.52 -8.83
CA VAL A 153 6.79 -16.82 -8.20
C VAL A 153 7.84 -17.83 -7.70
N ASN A 154 7.40 -18.88 -7.02
CA ASN A 154 8.28 -19.92 -6.49
C ASN A 154 9.02 -20.70 -7.57
N ALA A 155 8.37 -20.96 -8.72
CA ALA A 155 9.01 -21.59 -9.86
C ALA A 155 10.07 -20.68 -10.50
N ALA A 156 9.91 -19.36 -10.47
CA ALA A 156 10.95 -18.42 -10.90
C ALA A 156 12.17 -18.41 -9.97
N TRP A 157 11.98 -18.79 -8.70
CA TRP A 157 13.00 -18.73 -7.66
C TRP A 157 13.67 -20.09 -7.35
N CYS A 158 13.17 -21.16 -7.95
CA CYS A 158 13.64 -22.51 -7.66
C CYS A 158 15.09 -22.75 -8.11
N PRO A 159 15.82 -23.68 -7.47
CA PRO A 159 17.12 -24.12 -7.95
C PRO A 159 16.99 -24.68 -9.37
N GLY A 160 17.76 -24.15 -10.32
CA GLY A 160 17.66 -24.53 -11.73
C GLY A 160 16.73 -23.64 -12.57
N ALA A 161 16.07 -22.64 -11.96
CA ALA A 161 15.29 -21.65 -12.69
C ALA A 161 16.14 -20.93 -13.76
N PRO A 162 15.55 -20.51 -14.90
CA PRO A 162 16.31 -20.02 -16.06
C PRO A 162 17.26 -18.85 -15.78
N ARG A 163 16.89 -17.94 -14.87
CA ARG A 163 17.72 -16.79 -14.45
C ARG A 163 18.59 -17.08 -13.22
N GLY A 164 18.35 -18.19 -12.50
CA GLY A 164 18.95 -18.47 -11.21
C GLY A 164 18.69 -17.35 -10.18
N ARG A 165 19.51 -17.28 -9.12
CA ARG A 165 19.39 -16.22 -8.11
C ARG A 165 19.69 -14.85 -8.71
N SER A 166 18.97 -13.82 -8.29
CA SER A 166 19.29 -12.42 -8.65
C SER A 166 20.69 -12.02 -8.15
N LEU A 167 21.22 -10.91 -8.68
CA LEU A 167 22.54 -10.42 -8.32
C LEU A 167 22.64 -10.08 -6.82
N GLU A 168 21.63 -9.39 -6.29
CA GLU A 168 21.51 -8.95 -4.91
C GLU A 168 21.47 -10.14 -3.96
N HIS A 169 20.69 -11.17 -4.27
CA HIS A 169 20.66 -12.43 -3.52
C HIS A 169 22.03 -13.12 -3.50
N ARG A 170 22.77 -13.12 -4.63
CA ARG A 170 24.13 -13.68 -4.66
C ARG A 170 25.10 -12.89 -3.80
N LEU A 171 25.04 -11.56 -3.85
CA LEU A 171 25.88 -10.66 -3.04
C LEU A 171 25.63 -10.84 -1.54
N LEU A 172 24.35 -10.96 -1.15
CA LEU A 172 23.96 -11.23 0.23
C LEU A 172 24.20 -12.68 0.66
N ARG A 173 24.57 -13.57 -0.28
CA ARG A 173 24.67 -15.02 -0.08
C ARG A 173 23.37 -15.65 0.43
N ARG A 174 22.23 -15.10 0.02
CA ARG A 174 20.89 -15.56 0.40
C ARG A 174 20.20 -16.26 -0.78
N ARG A 175 19.12 -16.96 -0.45
CA ARG A 175 18.11 -17.44 -1.39
C ARG A 175 16.80 -16.75 -1.03
N PRO A 176 15.96 -16.40 -2.01
CA PRO A 176 14.63 -15.94 -1.69
C PRO A 176 13.86 -17.04 -0.95
N GLY A 177 13.07 -16.64 0.05
CA GLY A 177 12.16 -17.57 0.71
C GLY A 177 11.01 -18.01 -0.20
N ARG A 178 10.21 -18.99 0.21
CA ARG A 178 8.99 -19.38 -0.52
C ARG A 178 7.95 -18.26 -0.46
N TRP A 179 7.42 -17.81 -1.60
CA TRP A 179 6.26 -16.91 -1.68
C TRP A 179 4.96 -17.65 -1.37
N THR A 180 4.05 -17.02 -0.65
CA THR A 180 2.76 -17.55 -0.23
C THR A 180 1.63 -16.57 -0.58
N ALA A 181 0.38 -17.02 -0.55
CA ALA A 181 -0.78 -16.13 -0.71
C ALA A 181 -0.78 -15.00 0.34
N VAL A 182 -0.33 -15.29 1.57
CA VAL A 182 -0.19 -14.29 2.64
C VAL A 182 0.84 -13.23 2.29
N ASP A 183 1.93 -13.56 1.59
CA ASP A 183 2.92 -12.57 1.16
C ASP A 183 2.32 -11.56 0.17
N SER A 184 1.45 -12.00 -0.73
CA SER A 184 0.69 -11.09 -1.60
C SER A 184 -0.22 -10.17 -0.78
N LEU A 185 -1.00 -10.71 0.16
CA LEU A 185 -1.84 -9.90 1.04
C LEU A 185 -1.03 -8.95 1.93
N LEU A 186 0.18 -9.36 2.36
CA LEU A 186 1.10 -8.52 3.11
C LEU A 186 1.55 -7.31 2.29
N VAL A 187 1.85 -7.50 0.99
CA VAL A 187 2.13 -6.39 0.08
C VAL A 187 0.93 -5.45 -0.03
N ALA A 188 -0.29 -5.98 -0.15
CA ALA A 188 -1.51 -5.16 -0.16
C ALA A 188 -1.68 -4.36 1.14
N LYS A 189 -1.46 -4.96 2.32
CA LYS A 189 -1.48 -4.27 3.61
C LYS A 189 -0.35 -3.24 3.75
N GLY A 190 0.81 -3.51 3.16
CA GLY A 190 1.91 -2.54 3.07
C GLY A 190 1.55 -1.31 2.23
N MET A 191 0.87 -1.53 1.10
CA MET A 191 0.29 -0.44 0.29
C MET A 191 -0.75 0.34 1.09
N ALA A 192 -1.64 -0.35 1.83
CA ALA A 192 -2.61 0.30 2.70
C ALA A 192 -1.95 1.19 3.75
N LEU A 193 -0.93 0.68 4.45
CA LEU A 193 -0.16 1.45 5.44
C LEU A 193 0.52 2.67 4.80
N GLY A 194 1.10 2.52 3.61
CA GLY A 194 1.80 3.59 2.90
C GLY A 194 0.88 4.71 2.39
N LEU A 195 -0.40 4.39 2.16
CA LEU A 195 -1.44 5.34 1.73
C LEU A 195 -2.26 5.91 2.91
N GLY A 196 -2.11 5.36 4.11
CA GLY A 196 -2.74 5.84 5.35
C GLY A 196 -1.88 6.88 6.05
N PHE A 197 -2.51 7.97 6.50
CA PHE A 197 -1.81 9.11 7.10
C PHE A 197 -2.07 9.28 8.60
N ALA A 198 -3.13 8.66 9.13
CA ALA A 198 -3.59 8.90 10.50
C ALA A 198 -2.50 8.59 11.55
N TRP A 199 -1.84 7.43 11.44
CA TRP A 199 -0.82 7.01 12.40
C TRP A 199 0.49 7.82 12.33
N ARG A 200 0.80 8.44 11.18
CA ARG A 200 1.96 9.33 10.98
C ARG A 200 1.69 10.73 11.52
N SER A 201 0.48 11.22 11.28
CA SER A 201 0.07 12.60 11.59
C SER A 201 -0.34 12.79 13.05
N THR A 202 -1.05 11.82 13.65
CA THR A 202 -1.60 11.95 15.02
C THR A 202 -0.53 12.27 16.08
N PRO A 203 0.67 11.66 16.11
CA PRO A 203 1.70 12.03 17.09
C PRO A 203 2.18 13.48 16.94
N VAL A 204 2.33 13.96 15.71
CA VAL A 204 2.75 15.33 15.40
C VAL A 204 1.69 16.32 15.86
N PHE A 205 0.44 16.03 15.50
CA PHE A 205 -0.73 16.80 15.91
C PHE A 205 -0.92 16.81 17.43
N ALA A 206 -0.71 15.69 18.11
CA ALA A 206 -0.72 15.63 19.57
C ALA A 206 0.36 16.53 20.20
N ALA A 207 1.56 16.57 19.61
CA ALA A 207 2.64 17.43 20.10
C ALA A 207 2.31 18.93 19.91
N ILE A 208 1.67 19.29 18.80
CA ILE A 208 1.17 20.64 18.54
C ILE A 208 0.05 20.99 19.51
N ALA A 209 -0.96 20.14 19.64
CA ALA A 209 -2.10 20.35 20.53
C ALA A 209 -1.68 20.46 22.00
N LYS A 210 -0.65 19.73 22.43
CA LYS A 210 -0.06 19.91 23.76
C LYS A 210 0.52 21.32 23.97
N ARG A 211 1.12 21.93 22.95
CA ARG A 211 1.59 23.33 23.03
C ARG A 211 0.43 24.33 23.02
N LEU A 212 -0.75 23.90 22.59
CA LEU A 212 -1.99 24.66 22.58
C LEU A 212 -2.93 24.25 23.73
N GLU A 213 -2.42 23.59 24.78
CA GLU A 213 -3.26 23.03 25.85
C GLU A 213 -4.05 24.12 26.61
N ASP A 214 -3.50 25.33 26.70
CA ASP A 214 -4.15 26.49 27.29
C ASP A 214 -5.19 27.17 26.36
N ALA A 215 -5.31 26.71 25.10
CA ALA A 215 -6.21 27.27 24.10
C ALA A 215 -6.76 26.18 23.12
N PRO A 216 -7.51 25.19 23.62
CA PRO A 216 -7.96 24.02 22.85
C PRO A 216 -8.92 24.35 21.71
N GLU A 217 -9.61 25.49 21.77
CA GLU A 217 -10.45 26.01 20.70
C GLU A 217 -9.66 26.31 19.42
N HIS A 218 -8.39 26.72 19.54
CA HIS A 218 -7.53 26.94 18.37
C HIS A 218 -7.21 25.65 17.62
N TRP A 219 -7.14 24.50 18.32
CA TRP A 219 -6.96 23.22 17.65
C TRP A 219 -8.16 22.88 16.75
N ARG A 220 -9.38 23.12 17.24
CA ARG A 220 -10.59 22.90 16.42
C ARG A 220 -10.64 23.83 15.20
N GLN A 221 -10.10 25.04 15.31
CA GLN A 221 -9.98 25.97 14.19
C GLN A 221 -8.94 25.51 13.15
N LEU A 222 -7.86 24.85 13.59
CA LEU A 222 -6.83 24.28 12.72
C LEU A 222 -7.30 22.99 12.01
N MET A 223 -8.27 22.29 12.59
CA MET A 223 -8.80 21.01 12.11
C MET A 223 -10.29 21.14 11.73
N PRO A 224 -10.65 22.02 10.79
CA PRO A 224 -12.04 22.15 10.35
C PRO A 224 -12.50 20.86 9.67
N ARG A 225 -13.81 20.60 9.71
CA ARG A 225 -14.44 19.45 9.04
C ARG A 225 -14.21 19.43 7.53
N ASP A 226 -14.15 20.62 6.93
CA ASP A 226 -13.90 20.84 5.51
C ASP A 226 -12.75 21.86 5.40
N PRO A 227 -11.49 21.39 5.38
CA PRO A 227 -10.36 22.29 5.29
C PRO A 227 -10.32 22.93 3.91
N GLY A 228 -10.43 24.26 3.87
CA GLY A 228 -10.13 25.02 2.67
C GLY A 228 -8.68 24.77 2.20
N PRO A 229 -8.34 25.13 0.95
CA PRO A 229 -7.05 24.80 0.35
C PRO A 229 -5.82 25.25 1.17
N ASP A 230 -5.89 26.42 1.80
CA ASP A 230 -4.82 26.96 2.65
C ASP A 230 -4.61 26.10 3.91
N THR A 231 -5.70 25.68 4.56
CA THR A 231 -5.66 24.79 5.72
C THR A 231 -5.15 23.40 5.34
N ALA A 232 -5.61 22.84 4.20
CA ALA A 232 -5.11 21.56 3.70
C ALA A 232 -3.59 21.62 3.41
N THR A 233 -3.11 22.73 2.81
CA THR A 233 -1.69 22.96 2.55
C THR A 233 -0.89 23.02 3.86
N LEU A 234 -1.39 23.74 4.87
CA LEU A 234 -0.76 23.83 6.18
C LEU A 234 -0.69 22.46 6.87
N LEU A 235 -1.82 21.73 6.92
CA LEU A 235 -1.88 20.41 7.52
C LEU A 235 -0.93 19.44 6.81
N ARG A 236 -0.85 19.50 5.48
CA ARG A 236 0.12 18.69 4.73
C ARG A 236 1.56 19.06 5.07
N ALA A 237 1.90 20.34 5.12
CA ALA A 237 3.23 20.78 5.52
C ALA A 237 3.60 20.32 6.94
N LEU A 238 2.63 20.25 7.87
CA LEU A 238 2.84 19.73 9.22
C LEU A 238 3.04 18.21 9.23
N VAL A 239 2.29 17.46 8.43
CA VAL A 239 2.50 16.02 8.23
C VAL A 239 3.87 15.76 7.60
N ASP A 240 4.27 16.53 6.60
CA ASP A 240 5.57 16.40 5.92
C ASP A 240 6.73 16.84 6.83
N LEU A 241 6.53 17.82 7.74
CA LEU A 241 7.49 18.17 8.79
C LEU A 241 7.59 17.07 9.85
N GLY A 242 6.47 16.43 10.16
CA GLY A 242 6.41 15.13 10.82
C GLY A 242 7.26 14.10 10.09
N GLY A 243 7.14 14.05 8.76
CA GLY A 243 7.97 13.35 7.77
C GLY A 243 9.47 13.64 7.85
N ALA A 244 9.86 14.89 8.10
CA ALA A 244 11.25 15.25 8.35
C ALA A 244 11.73 14.77 9.73
N LEU A 245 10.81 14.62 10.70
CA LEU A 245 11.03 13.85 11.92
C LEU A 245 10.91 12.32 11.67
N GLU A 246 10.35 11.87 10.53
CA GLU A 246 10.36 10.48 10.00
C GLU A 246 11.68 10.08 9.34
N GLY A 247 12.76 10.84 9.54
CA GLY A 247 14.04 10.18 9.81
C GLY A 247 13.96 9.36 11.11
N PHE A 248 12.90 8.55 11.29
CA PHE A 248 12.46 7.62 12.35
C PHE A 248 11.56 6.46 11.85
N LEU A 249 11.02 6.49 10.62
CA LEU A 249 10.08 5.45 10.16
C LEU A 249 10.45 4.87 8.77
N PRO A 250 10.67 3.55 8.65
CA PRO A 250 10.91 2.86 7.38
C PRO A 250 9.58 2.65 6.61
N GLY A 251 9.48 3.18 5.40
CA GLY A 251 8.36 2.96 4.48
C GLY A 251 8.54 3.79 3.22
N PRO A 252 7.80 3.52 2.12
CA PRO A 252 7.70 4.49 1.04
C PRO A 252 7.26 5.82 1.64
N THR A 253 8.04 6.86 1.34
CA THR A 253 7.71 8.23 1.72
C THR A 253 6.47 8.63 0.94
N ALA A 254 5.50 9.27 1.60
CA ALA A 254 4.28 9.68 0.93
C ALA A 254 4.58 10.89 0.04
N ALA A 255 4.94 10.63 -1.22
CA ALA A 255 4.96 11.63 -2.27
C ALA A 255 4.11 11.19 -3.47
N VAL A 256 3.20 11.96 -4.07
CA VAL A 256 2.29 13.04 -3.62
C VAL A 256 1.09 12.96 -4.59
N GLY A 257 -0.03 12.38 -4.16
CA GLY A 257 -1.32 12.46 -4.87
C GLY A 257 -1.57 11.44 -5.99
N SER A 258 -2.63 11.66 -6.76
CA SER A 258 -3.07 10.91 -7.94
C SER A 258 -4.13 11.77 -8.63
N ASN A 259 -4.27 11.66 -9.94
CA ASN A 259 -5.41 12.21 -10.66
C ASN A 259 -6.23 11.09 -11.27
N ALA A 260 -7.55 11.25 -11.28
CA ALA A 260 -8.41 10.48 -12.15
C ALA A 260 -9.57 11.32 -12.68
N VAL A 261 -9.97 11.03 -13.91
CA VAL A 261 -10.97 11.79 -14.67
C VAL A 261 -11.95 10.83 -15.31
N LEU A 262 -13.23 11.18 -15.27
CA LEU A 262 -14.28 10.60 -16.12
C LEU A 262 -14.83 11.69 -17.04
N VAL A 263 -14.91 11.39 -18.32
CA VAL A 263 -15.65 12.20 -19.30
C VAL A 263 -16.84 11.38 -19.75
N GLY A 264 -18.04 11.93 -19.61
CA GLY A 264 -19.26 11.28 -20.08
C GLY A 264 -19.28 11.08 -21.60
N ALA A 265 -20.06 10.09 -22.05
CA ALA A 265 -20.12 9.66 -23.45
C ALA A 265 -20.45 10.79 -24.44
N ALA A 266 -21.38 11.70 -24.09
CA ALA A 266 -21.80 12.80 -24.97
C ALA A 266 -20.72 13.86 -25.17
N ARG A 267 -19.74 13.92 -24.27
CA ARG A 267 -18.57 14.82 -24.36
C ARG A 267 -17.33 14.15 -24.90
N SER A 268 -17.40 12.88 -25.29
CA SER A 268 -16.29 12.17 -25.93
C SER A 268 -16.41 12.23 -27.45
N THR A 269 -15.28 12.31 -28.17
CA THR A 269 -15.27 12.21 -29.64
C THR A 269 -15.69 10.84 -30.15
N SER A 270 -15.51 9.78 -29.34
CA SER A 270 -15.90 8.41 -29.69
C SER A 270 -17.37 8.08 -29.42
N GLY A 271 -18.08 8.91 -28.65
CA GLY A 271 -19.41 8.58 -28.14
C GLY A 271 -19.41 7.54 -27.02
N SER A 272 -18.24 7.17 -26.48
CA SER A 272 -18.10 6.33 -25.28
C SER A 272 -17.40 7.10 -24.17
N PRO A 273 -17.70 6.82 -22.88
CA PRO A 273 -17.05 7.50 -21.78
C PRO A 273 -15.52 7.31 -21.81
N LEU A 274 -14.79 8.30 -21.32
CA LEU A 274 -13.33 8.23 -21.18
C LEU A 274 -12.95 8.16 -19.71
N VAL A 275 -12.00 7.28 -19.39
CA VAL A 275 -11.41 7.13 -18.06
C VAL A 275 -9.93 7.49 -18.14
N GLY A 276 -9.51 8.53 -17.44
CA GLY A 276 -8.10 8.88 -17.23
C GLY A 276 -7.67 8.50 -15.82
N SER A 277 -6.53 7.80 -15.68
CA SER A 277 -5.95 7.45 -14.39
C SER A 277 -4.44 7.72 -14.39
N ASP A 278 -3.99 8.46 -13.39
CA ASP A 278 -2.62 9.00 -13.30
C ASP A 278 -2.16 8.96 -11.83
N PRO A 279 -1.73 7.78 -11.32
CA PRO A 279 -1.32 7.62 -9.93
C PRO A 279 0.07 8.21 -9.67
N HIS A 280 0.23 9.05 -8.64
CA HIS A 280 1.52 9.67 -8.27
C HIS A 280 2.08 9.05 -7.00
N LEU A 281 2.87 7.99 -7.17
CA LEU A 281 3.60 7.33 -6.11
C LEU A 281 5.09 7.68 -6.19
N GLU A 282 5.82 7.45 -5.10
CA GLU A 282 7.26 7.72 -5.02
C GLU A 282 8.01 7.06 -6.18
N LEU A 283 8.76 7.88 -6.94
CA LEU A 283 9.56 7.41 -8.05
C LEU A 283 10.76 6.61 -7.51
N SER A 284 10.72 5.30 -7.73
CA SER A 284 11.74 4.36 -7.29
C SER A 284 12.23 3.51 -8.46
N ILE A 285 13.46 2.99 -8.33
CA ILE A 285 14.01 2.01 -9.26
C ILE A 285 14.36 0.75 -8.47
N PRO A 286 13.68 -0.40 -8.72
CA PRO A 286 12.53 -0.57 -9.62
C PRO A 286 11.25 0.09 -9.08
N GLY A 287 10.37 0.53 -9.99
CA GLY A 287 9.09 1.13 -9.63
C GLY A 287 8.08 0.11 -9.05
N VAL A 288 6.99 0.63 -8.49
CA VAL A 288 5.93 -0.16 -7.83
C VAL A 288 5.01 -0.89 -8.80
N TRP A 289 4.79 -0.33 -9.98
CA TRP A 289 3.91 -0.88 -11.01
C TRP A 289 4.64 -1.88 -11.92
N HIS A 290 3.95 -2.97 -12.24
CA HIS A 290 4.32 -3.93 -13.27
C HIS A 290 3.21 -3.97 -14.31
N LEU A 291 3.47 -3.40 -15.50
CA LEU A 291 2.50 -3.39 -16.59
C LEU A 291 2.36 -4.81 -17.15
N ALA A 292 1.14 -5.20 -17.50
CA ALA A 292 0.87 -6.49 -18.13
C ALA A 292 -0.41 -6.46 -18.98
N SER A 293 -0.45 -7.35 -19.96
CA SER A 293 -1.67 -7.79 -20.63
C SER A 293 -1.94 -9.24 -20.25
N LEU A 294 -3.15 -9.54 -19.80
CA LEU A 294 -3.59 -10.86 -19.35
C LEU A 294 -4.78 -11.31 -20.19
N ALA A 295 -4.70 -12.50 -20.79
CA ALA A 295 -5.78 -13.03 -21.61
C ALA A 295 -6.03 -14.53 -21.44
N THR A 296 -7.30 -14.88 -21.34
CA THR A 296 -7.88 -16.20 -21.58
C THR A 296 -9.01 -16.06 -22.60
N PRO A 297 -9.70 -17.14 -23.03
CA PRO A 297 -10.91 -16.98 -23.82
C PRO A 297 -11.98 -16.11 -23.13
N GLU A 298 -12.06 -16.17 -21.80
CA GLU A 298 -13.06 -15.47 -20.98
C GLU A 298 -12.58 -14.07 -20.56
N VAL A 299 -11.32 -13.94 -20.14
CA VAL A 299 -10.73 -12.72 -19.57
C VAL A 299 -9.83 -12.03 -20.60
N GLY A 300 -9.92 -10.70 -20.69
CA GLY A 300 -8.96 -9.91 -21.47
C GLY A 300 -8.76 -8.56 -20.82
N ALA A 301 -7.61 -8.37 -20.17
CA ALA A 301 -7.29 -7.18 -19.37
C ALA A 301 -5.90 -6.63 -19.69
N VAL A 302 -5.75 -5.30 -19.65
CA VAL A 302 -4.48 -4.61 -19.79
C VAL A 302 -4.39 -3.48 -18.76
N GLY A 303 -3.22 -3.31 -18.16
CA GLY A 303 -2.99 -2.22 -17.21
C GLY A 303 -1.78 -2.44 -16.31
N ALA A 304 -1.84 -1.82 -15.14
CA ALA A 304 -0.81 -1.89 -14.12
C ALA A 304 -1.22 -2.87 -13.01
N SER A 305 -0.35 -3.84 -12.73
CA SER A 305 -0.38 -4.66 -11.52
C SER A 305 0.54 -4.05 -10.46
N LEU A 306 0.20 -4.24 -9.19
CA LEU A 306 1.18 -4.05 -8.12
C LEU A 306 2.14 -5.26 -8.10
N VAL A 307 3.44 -5.01 -7.95
CA VAL A 307 4.43 -6.10 -7.84
C VAL A 307 4.14 -6.95 -6.60
N GLY A 308 3.97 -8.26 -6.78
CA GLY A 308 3.60 -9.21 -5.73
C GLY A 308 2.11 -9.52 -5.62
N LEU A 309 1.26 -8.86 -6.41
CA LEU A 309 -0.17 -9.18 -6.52
C LEU A 309 -0.53 -9.79 -7.89
N PRO A 310 -1.50 -10.71 -7.96
CA PRO A 310 -2.12 -11.12 -9.22
C PRO A 310 -3.12 -10.09 -9.73
N GLY A 311 -3.43 -10.14 -11.03
CA GLY A 311 -4.45 -9.32 -11.68
C GLY A 311 -3.96 -7.93 -12.11
N ILE A 312 -4.91 -7.01 -12.30
CA ILE A 312 -4.68 -5.63 -12.74
C ILE A 312 -5.36 -4.69 -11.73
N VAL A 313 -4.63 -3.72 -11.20
CA VAL A 313 -5.11 -2.77 -10.18
C VAL A 313 -5.70 -1.52 -10.82
N ILE A 314 -5.08 -1.01 -11.89
CA ILE A 314 -5.56 0.11 -12.72
C ILE A 314 -5.48 -0.34 -14.17
N GLY A 315 -6.56 -0.19 -14.93
CA GLY A 315 -6.56 -0.63 -16.32
C GLY A 315 -7.95 -0.74 -16.92
N ARG A 316 -8.07 -1.65 -17.88
CA ARG A 316 -9.33 -1.94 -18.57
C ARG A 316 -9.42 -3.38 -19.01
N THR A 317 -10.65 -3.83 -19.21
CA THR A 317 -10.98 -5.02 -19.98
C THR A 317 -11.52 -4.62 -21.36
N ARG A 318 -12.13 -5.58 -22.07
CA ARG A 318 -12.96 -5.29 -23.26
C ARG A 318 -14.31 -4.64 -22.94
N HIS A 319 -14.70 -4.58 -21.66
CA HIS A 319 -16.03 -4.13 -21.24
C HIS A 319 -16.00 -2.91 -20.33
N VAL A 320 -15.03 -2.83 -19.41
CA VAL A 320 -14.94 -1.75 -18.42
C VAL A 320 -13.53 -1.16 -18.36
N ALA A 321 -13.42 0.12 -18.03
CA ALA A 321 -12.17 0.81 -17.74
C ALA A 321 -12.26 1.52 -16.39
N TRP A 322 -11.20 1.48 -15.60
CA TRP A 322 -11.20 2.03 -14.25
C TRP A 322 -9.89 2.71 -13.86
N GLY A 323 -10.01 3.67 -12.94
CA GLY A 323 -8.92 4.39 -12.32
C GLY A 323 -9.13 4.53 -10.81
N LEU A 324 -8.04 4.80 -10.10
CA LEU A 324 -8.04 4.94 -8.65
C LEU A 324 -7.26 6.21 -8.26
N THR A 325 -7.78 6.95 -7.29
CA THR A 325 -6.98 7.89 -6.49
C THR A 325 -7.13 7.56 -5.01
N ASN A 326 -6.13 7.90 -4.19
CA ASN A 326 -6.27 7.77 -2.75
C ASN A 326 -7.41 8.66 -2.24
N ALA A 327 -8.32 8.11 -1.44
CA ALA A 327 -9.40 8.86 -0.80
C ALA A 327 -8.93 9.75 0.35
N MET A 328 -7.65 9.60 0.76
CA MET A 328 -7.03 10.31 1.88
C MET A 328 -7.74 10.09 3.21
N LEU A 329 -8.48 8.97 3.34
CA LEU A 329 -9.29 8.65 4.51
C LEU A 329 -8.46 8.72 5.80
N ASP A 330 -9.03 9.33 6.84
CA ASP A 330 -8.56 9.18 8.21
C ASP A 330 -8.88 7.76 8.72
N ASP A 331 -7.95 6.85 8.44
CA ASP A 331 -8.10 5.39 8.52
C ASP A 331 -7.53 4.77 9.80
N GLY A 332 -7.30 5.57 10.83
CA GLY A 332 -6.73 5.09 12.09
C GLY A 332 -6.91 6.05 13.25
N ASP A 333 -6.69 5.54 14.45
CA ASP A 333 -6.72 6.34 15.67
C ASP A 333 -5.69 5.83 16.68
N LEU A 334 -5.23 6.74 17.53
CA LEU A 334 -4.46 6.43 18.73
C LEU A 334 -5.35 6.62 19.96
N TRP A 335 -5.20 5.76 20.96
CA TRP A 335 -5.82 5.94 22.28
C TRP A 335 -4.75 6.09 23.33
N ARG A 336 -4.81 7.16 24.11
CA ARG A 336 -3.96 7.39 25.27
C ARG A 336 -4.42 6.49 26.41
N GLU A 337 -3.66 5.43 26.65
CA GLU A 337 -3.95 4.43 27.66
C GLU A 337 -3.37 4.84 29.02
N GLN A 338 -4.07 4.50 30.10
CA GLN A 338 -3.52 4.54 31.45
C GLN A 338 -3.11 3.12 31.85
N VAL A 339 -1.81 2.90 32.00
CA VAL A 339 -1.23 1.61 32.36
C VAL A 339 -0.71 1.66 33.79
N ASP A 340 -0.82 0.56 34.53
CA ASP A 340 -0.29 0.49 35.89
C ASP A 340 1.26 0.47 35.90
N THR A 341 1.85 0.67 37.07
CA THR A 341 3.31 0.74 37.22
C THR A 341 4.02 -0.56 36.86
N ALA A 342 3.35 -1.70 37.00
CA ALA A 342 3.86 -3.01 36.59
C ALA A 342 3.80 -3.23 35.06
N GLY A 343 3.00 -2.44 34.33
CA GLY A 343 2.80 -2.62 32.90
C GLY A 343 1.94 -3.84 32.56
N GLU A 344 1.12 -4.32 33.49
CA GLU A 344 0.36 -5.58 33.40
C GLU A 344 -1.15 -5.34 33.32
N ARG A 345 -1.61 -4.13 33.64
CA ARG A 345 -3.02 -3.75 33.55
C ARG A 345 -3.18 -2.37 32.94
N TYR A 346 -4.32 -2.14 32.32
CA TYR A 346 -4.73 -0.83 31.81
C TYR A 346 -6.12 -0.44 32.34
N ARG A 347 -6.36 0.86 32.48
CA ARG A 347 -7.64 1.39 32.96
C ARG A 347 -8.66 1.36 31.81
N LEU A 348 -9.85 0.82 32.07
CA LEU A 348 -10.97 0.84 31.14
C LEU A 348 -12.31 0.85 31.90
N ASP A 349 -13.16 1.84 31.61
CA ASP A 349 -14.47 2.07 32.23
C ASP A 349 -14.44 1.95 33.77
N SER A 350 -13.52 2.70 34.40
CA SER A 350 -13.31 2.69 35.85
C SER A 350 -12.85 1.37 36.48
N ALA A 351 -12.41 0.39 35.69
CA ALA A 351 -11.80 -0.85 36.16
C ALA A 351 -10.37 -1.01 35.62
N TRP A 352 -9.53 -1.76 36.34
CA TRP A 352 -8.24 -2.23 35.81
C TRP A 352 -8.46 -3.54 35.07
N GLN A 353 -8.10 -3.59 33.79
CA GLN A 353 -8.19 -4.77 32.94
C GLN A 353 -6.81 -5.37 32.72
N PRO A 354 -6.68 -6.70 32.56
CA PRO A 354 -5.42 -7.31 32.14
C PRO A 354 -4.90 -6.71 30.85
N LEU A 355 -3.58 -6.48 30.77
CA LEU A 355 -2.87 -6.01 29.59
C LEU A 355 -1.97 -7.15 29.07
N PRO A 356 -2.49 -8.03 28.19
CA PRO A 356 -1.71 -9.13 27.63
C PRO A 356 -0.45 -8.64 26.94
N SER A 357 0.62 -9.43 27.04
CA SER A 357 1.88 -9.14 26.39
C SER A 357 2.51 -10.39 25.79
N THR A 358 3.22 -10.20 24.68
CA THR A 358 3.97 -11.24 23.97
C THR A 358 5.43 -10.83 23.87
N SER A 359 6.34 -11.79 23.96
CA SER A 359 7.76 -11.56 23.67
C SER A 359 8.02 -11.72 22.17
N LEU A 360 8.42 -10.64 21.51
CA LEU A 360 8.91 -10.67 20.15
C LEU A 360 10.41 -10.90 20.13
N VAL A 361 10.85 -11.82 19.27
CA VAL A 361 12.28 -12.05 18.99
C VAL A 361 12.62 -11.43 17.64
N ILE A 362 13.48 -10.41 17.66
CA ILE A 362 14.02 -9.75 16.48
C ILE A 362 15.40 -10.34 16.20
N GLU A 363 15.49 -11.12 15.11
CA GLU A 363 16.73 -11.72 14.66
C GLU A 363 17.65 -10.69 14.01
N ARG A 364 18.93 -10.68 14.39
CA ARG A 364 19.91 -9.69 13.92
C ARG A 364 21.13 -10.39 13.37
N ARG A 365 21.50 -10.11 12.12
CA ARG A 365 22.64 -10.80 11.50
C ARG A 365 23.96 -10.42 12.17
N GLY A 366 24.72 -11.43 12.60
CA GLY A 366 26.06 -11.25 13.17
C GLY A 366 26.08 -10.75 14.62
N VAL A 367 24.91 -10.59 15.24
CA VAL A 367 24.72 -10.21 16.65
C VAL A 367 23.62 -11.11 17.24
N GLY A 368 23.55 -11.27 18.56
CA GLY A 368 22.47 -12.04 19.19
C GLY A 368 21.07 -11.43 18.93
N PRO A 369 19.98 -12.22 19.09
CA PRO A 369 18.62 -11.71 18.93
C PRO A 369 18.31 -10.62 19.96
N ARG A 370 17.37 -9.73 19.62
CA ARG A 370 16.77 -8.76 20.54
C ARG A 370 15.38 -9.24 20.93
N VAL A 371 15.13 -9.40 22.23
CA VAL A 371 13.81 -9.78 22.74
C VAL A 371 13.11 -8.53 23.27
N VAL A 372 11.88 -8.29 22.82
CA VAL A 372 11.08 -7.12 23.21
C VAL A 372 9.70 -7.57 23.64
N ARG A 373 9.24 -7.11 24.80
CA ARG A 373 7.86 -7.31 25.26
C ARG A 373 6.95 -6.32 24.55
N VAL A 374 5.92 -6.80 23.86
CA VAL A 374 4.89 -5.97 23.24
C VAL A 374 3.54 -6.25 23.88
N ARG A 375 2.79 -5.19 24.16
CA ARG A 375 1.52 -5.23 24.87
C ARG A 375 0.37 -4.88 23.93
N ARG A 376 -0.84 -5.36 24.25
CA ARG A 376 -2.03 -5.15 23.42
C ARG A 376 -3.26 -4.88 24.26
N THR A 377 -4.04 -3.88 23.90
CA THR A 377 -5.40 -3.65 24.43
C THR A 377 -6.43 -4.33 23.52
N HIS A 378 -7.72 -4.19 23.83
CA HIS A 378 -8.78 -4.67 22.93
C HIS A 378 -8.81 -3.90 21.59
N ARG A 379 -8.24 -2.68 21.53
CA ARG A 379 -8.19 -1.83 20.32
C ARG A 379 -7.04 -2.21 19.40
N GLY A 380 -5.93 -2.66 19.98
CA GLY A 380 -4.75 -2.99 19.21
C GLY A 380 -3.46 -2.92 20.03
N PRO A 381 -2.30 -3.04 19.35
CA PRO A 381 -0.99 -3.01 19.99
C PRO A 381 -0.73 -1.64 20.64
N LEU A 382 0.06 -1.63 21.72
CA LEU A 382 0.66 -0.40 22.22
C LEU A 382 1.76 0.04 21.24
N LEU A 383 1.47 1.03 20.40
CA LEU A 383 2.41 1.56 19.42
C LEU A 383 3.70 2.05 20.11
N THR A 384 3.57 2.60 21.32
CA THR A 384 4.69 3.10 22.12
C THR A 384 5.71 2.03 22.50
N ASP A 385 5.36 0.73 22.47
CA ASP A 385 6.31 -0.35 22.71
C ASP A 385 7.34 -0.48 21.57
N ALA A 386 7.07 0.12 20.40
CA ALA A 386 8.04 0.27 19.31
C ALA A 386 9.00 1.45 19.50
N PHE A 387 8.73 2.35 20.45
CA PHE A 387 9.46 3.61 20.64
C PHE A 387 10.01 3.69 22.07
N PRO A 388 11.14 3.03 22.38
CA PRO A 388 11.65 2.91 23.75
C PRO A 388 12.06 4.25 24.39
N HIS A 389 12.26 5.30 23.59
CA HIS A 389 12.59 6.65 24.06
C HIS A 389 11.37 7.58 24.22
N TYR A 390 10.16 7.10 23.91
CA TYR A 390 8.95 7.87 24.08
C TYR A 390 8.61 7.99 25.58
N ALA A 391 8.61 9.24 26.08
CA ALA A 391 8.37 9.55 27.49
C ALA A 391 6.92 9.97 27.81
N GLY A 392 6.02 9.90 26.82
CA GLY A 392 4.60 10.23 27.01
C GLY A 392 3.77 9.07 27.55
N ALA A 393 2.46 9.31 27.71
CA ALA A 393 1.52 8.26 28.09
C ALA A 393 1.44 7.15 27.02
N PRO A 394 1.37 5.86 27.39
CA PRO A 394 1.27 4.76 26.44
C PRO A 394 0.10 4.94 25.48
N CYS A 395 0.30 4.63 24.20
CA CYS A 395 -0.75 4.76 23.20
C CYS A 395 -1.01 3.44 22.50
N SER A 396 -2.28 3.00 22.47
CA SER A 396 -2.71 1.92 21.58
C SER A 396 -3.08 2.45 20.21
N LEU A 397 -2.90 1.64 19.17
CA LEU A 397 -3.19 1.98 17.78
C LEU A 397 -4.23 1.01 17.21
N ARG A 398 -5.21 1.55 16.48
CA ARG A 398 -6.10 0.77 15.60
C ARG A 398 -6.12 1.40 14.22
N LEU A 399 -5.94 0.59 13.20
CA LEU A 399 -6.00 0.98 11.78
C LEU A 399 -7.09 0.18 11.08
N VAL A 400 -7.75 0.75 10.08
CA VAL A 400 -8.72 0.02 9.24
C VAL A 400 -8.07 -1.19 8.57
N LEU A 401 -6.78 -1.12 8.22
CA LEU A 401 -6.05 -2.25 7.63
C LEU A 401 -5.98 -3.49 8.52
N HIS A 402 -6.14 -3.33 9.85
CA HIS A 402 -6.18 -4.44 10.81
C HIS A 402 -7.47 -5.24 10.73
N GLU A 403 -8.52 -4.67 10.14
CA GLU A 403 -9.81 -5.31 9.96
C GLU A 403 -9.74 -6.27 8.76
N PRO A 404 -10.02 -7.57 8.94
CA PRO A 404 -10.03 -8.51 7.84
C PRO A 404 -11.03 -8.12 6.75
N ALA A 405 -10.58 -8.20 5.50
CA ALA A 405 -11.35 -7.87 4.32
C ALA A 405 -10.88 -8.70 3.10
N ALA A 406 -11.64 -8.62 2.01
CA ALA A 406 -11.43 -9.37 0.79
C ALA A 406 -10.96 -8.45 -0.34
N GLU A 407 -9.88 -7.69 -0.13
CA GLU A 407 -9.48 -6.64 -1.07
C GLU A 407 -9.10 -7.17 -2.45
N LEU A 408 -8.57 -8.39 -2.56
CA LEU A 408 -8.21 -8.98 -3.85
C LEU A 408 -9.42 -9.51 -4.62
N ASP A 409 -10.55 -9.77 -3.97
CA ASP A 409 -11.79 -10.16 -4.66
C ASP A 409 -12.26 -9.03 -5.58
N ALA A 410 -12.03 -7.77 -5.21
CA ALA A 410 -12.37 -6.61 -6.03
C ALA A 410 -11.61 -6.61 -7.37
N PHE A 411 -10.30 -6.80 -7.34
CA PHE A 411 -9.47 -6.77 -8.54
C PHE A 411 -9.64 -8.01 -9.41
N VAL A 412 -9.88 -9.18 -8.81
CA VAL A 412 -10.27 -10.37 -9.57
C VAL A 412 -11.65 -10.16 -10.21
N GLY A 413 -12.62 -9.61 -9.48
CA GLY A 413 -13.96 -9.32 -10.00
C GLY A 413 -13.94 -8.34 -11.17
N LEU A 414 -13.06 -7.34 -11.15
CA LEU A 414 -12.86 -6.40 -12.26
C LEU A 414 -12.42 -7.08 -13.58
N LEU A 415 -11.69 -8.20 -13.50
CA LEU A 415 -11.31 -8.97 -14.70
C LEU A 415 -12.53 -9.57 -15.42
N HIS A 416 -13.62 -9.78 -14.68
CA HIS A 416 -14.86 -10.41 -15.14
C HIS A 416 -16.02 -9.44 -15.35
N ALA A 417 -15.91 -8.22 -14.82
CA ALA A 417 -16.96 -7.21 -14.91
C ALA A 417 -17.28 -6.85 -16.37
N LYS A 418 -18.59 -6.84 -16.68
CA LYS A 418 -19.11 -6.47 -18.00
C LYS A 418 -19.80 -5.12 -18.00
N THR A 419 -20.27 -4.69 -16.83
CA THR A 419 -20.98 -3.43 -16.60
C THR A 419 -20.33 -2.67 -15.44
N VAL A 420 -20.63 -1.37 -15.35
CA VAL A 420 -20.30 -0.58 -14.16
C VAL A 420 -20.84 -1.24 -12.88
N ASP A 421 -22.02 -1.83 -12.91
CA ASP A 421 -22.67 -2.43 -11.73
C ASP A 421 -21.97 -3.70 -11.25
N ASP A 422 -21.52 -4.55 -12.17
CA ASP A 422 -20.69 -5.71 -11.85
C ASP A 422 -19.41 -5.26 -11.13
N ALA A 423 -18.78 -4.21 -11.68
CA ALA A 423 -17.53 -3.70 -11.14
C ALA A 423 -17.72 -3.01 -9.78
N LEU A 424 -18.80 -2.25 -9.59
CA LEU A 424 -19.16 -1.74 -8.27
C LEU A 424 -19.44 -2.90 -7.30
N THR A 425 -20.11 -3.96 -7.73
CA THR A 425 -20.35 -5.13 -6.86
C THR A 425 -19.04 -5.81 -6.43
N ALA A 426 -18.03 -5.87 -7.30
CA ALA A 426 -16.73 -6.46 -6.97
C ALA A 426 -16.05 -5.83 -5.74
N PHE A 427 -16.28 -4.54 -5.50
CA PHE A 427 -15.71 -3.82 -4.34
C PHE A 427 -16.54 -3.92 -3.05
N ASP A 428 -17.56 -4.79 -2.97
CA ASP A 428 -18.37 -5.00 -1.75
C ASP A 428 -17.53 -5.43 -0.53
N GLY A 429 -16.58 -6.33 -0.76
CA GLY A 429 -15.69 -6.86 0.29
C GLY A 429 -14.45 -6.00 0.56
N PHE A 430 -14.31 -4.85 -0.11
CA PHE A 430 -13.08 -4.06 -0.09
C PHE A 430 -12.93 -3.25 1.21
N GLY A 431 -11.83 -3.49 1.93
CA GLY A 431 -11.59 -2.92 3.27
C GLY A 431 -10.70 -1.68 3.27
N SER A 432 -9.45 -1.83 2.81
CA SER A 432 -8.40 -0.81 2.91
C SER A 432 -7.33 -0.95 1.82
N PRO A 433 -6.62 0.12 1.45
CA PRO A 433 -6.85 1.52 1.85
C PRO A 433 -8.07 2.08 1.12
N ALA A 434 -8.76 3.07 1.67
CA ALA A 434 -9.88 3.66 0.94
C ALA A 434 -9.40 4.35 -0.35
N GLN A 435 -10.13 4.15 -1.44
CA GLN A 435 -9.80 4.70 -2.75
C GLN A 435 -11.03 5.35 -3.38
N ASN A 436 -10.82 6.39 -4.14
CA ASN A 436 -11.79 6.92 -5.09
C ASN A 436 -11.73 6.08 -6.37
N LEU A 437 -12.73 5.22 -6.57
CA LEU A 437 -12.90 4.46 -7.81
C LEU A 437 -13.64 5.30 -8.83
N VAL A 438 -13.01 5.51 -9.99
CA VAL A 438 -13.69 6.00 -11.19
C VAL A 438 -13.79 4.87 -12.20
N ILE A 439 -14.96 4.68 -12.80
CA ILE A 439 -15.21 3.56 -13.70
C ILE A 439 -16.20 3.92 -14.79
N ALA A 440 -16.01 3.34 -15.97
CA ALA A 440 -16.98 3.38 -17.05
C ALA A 440 -17.01 2.07 -17.84
N ASP A 441 -18.11 1.84 -18.55
CA ASP A 441 -18.29 0.67 -19.40
C ASP A 441 -18.58 1.02 -20.87
N THR A 442 -18.57 -0.01 -21.71
CA THR A 442 -18.83 0.12 -23.15
C THR A 442 -20.29 0.38 -23.50
N ALA A 443 -21.22 0.25 -22.55
CA ALA A 443 -22.64 0.58 -22.77
C ALA A 443 -22.91 2.08 -22.63
N GLY A 444 -21.94 2.84 -22.10
CA GLY A 444 -22.04 4.29 -21.93
C GLY A 444 -22.20 4.72 -20.48
N ASP A 445 -22.27 3.79 -19.54
CA ASP A 445 -22.41 4.09 -18.12
C ASP A 445 -21.05 4.49 -17.52
N ALA A 446 -21.10 5.43 -16.58
CA ALA A 446 -19.94 5.87 -15.82
C ALA A 446 -20.33 6.18 -14.37
N ALA A 447 -19.46 5.84 -13.44
CA ALA A 447 -19.68 6.05 -12.01
C ALA A 447 -18.39 6.39 -11.26
N TYR A 448 -18.59 7.12 -10.18
CA TYR A 448 -17.63 7.31 -9.10
C TYR A 448 -18.15 6.60 -7.84
N ARG A 449 -17.25 5.97 -7.08
CA ARG A 449 -17.54 5.57 -5.70
C ARG A 449 -16.27 5.54 -4.85
N MET A 450 -16.34 6.09 -3.64
CA MET A 450 -15.33 5.82 -2.63
C MET A 450 -15.48 4.38 -2.13
N VAL A 451 -14.43 3.57 -2.26
CA VAL A 451 -14.37 2.20 -1.77
C VAL A 451 -13.49 2.13 -0.52
N GLY A 452 -13.76 1.18 0.37
CA GLY A 452 -13.08 1.02 1.65
C GLY A 452 -13.97 1.37 2.85
N ARG A 453 -13.55 0.96 4.05
CA ARG A 453 -14.31 1.13 5.29
C ARG A 453 -13.96 2.44 5.98
N VAL A 454 -14.98 3.24 6.30
CA VAL A 454 -14.84 4.50 7.06
C VAL A 454 -15.15 4.26 8.53
N PRO A 455 -14.22 4.46 9.48
CA PRO A 455 -14.50 4.31 10.90
C PRO A 455 -15.65 5.21 11.39
N LEU A 456 -16.65 4.63 12.06
CA LEU A 456 -17.70 5.39 12.70
C LEU A 456 -17.27 5.74 14.12
N ARG A 457 -16.89 7.02 14.33
CA ARG A 457 -16.39 7.53 15.61
C ARG A 457 -17.51 8.08 16.47
N ALA A 458 -17.25 8.24 17.77
CA ALA A 458 -18.20 8.85 18.70
C ALA A 458 -18.44 10.33 18.37
N GLU A 459 -19.62 10.83 18.77
CA GLU A 459 -19.95 12.25 18.64
C GLU A 459 -18.95 13.11 19.44
N GLY A 460 -18.56 14.26 18.90
CA GLY A 460 -17.57 15.14 19.51
C GLY A 460 -16.12 14.66 19.35
N HIS A 461 -15.87 13.57 18.61
CA HIS A 461 -14.51 13.19 18.20
C HIS A 461 -13.83 14.37 17.48
N VAL A 462 -12.60 14.67 17.91
CA VAL A 462 -11.76 15.70 17.32
C VAL A 462 -10.65 15.00 16.53
N PRO A 463 -10.66 15.10 15.18
CA PRO A 463 -9.67 14.45 14.34
C PRO A 463 -8.24 14.85 14.69
N GLY A 464 -7.30 13.93 14.47
CA GLY A 464 -5.86 14.14 14.63
C GLY A 464 -5.35 14.15 16.07
N LEU A 465 -6.18 13.93 17.09
CA LEU A 465 -5.73 13.78 18.48
C LEU A 465 -5.89 12.34 18.99
N PRO A 466 -4.97 11.88 19.87
CA PRO A 466 -5.18 10.65 20.61
C PRO A 466 -6.46 10.73 21.45
N LEU A 467 -7.28 9.69 21.34
CA LEU A 467 -8.52 9.49 22.08
C LEU A 467 -8.25 9.06 23.51
N ASP A 468 -9.26 9.20 24.39
CA ASP A 468 -9.17 8.69 25.76
C ASP A 468 -9.24 7.16 25.76
N GLY A 469 -8.14 6.49 26.09
CA GLY A 469 -8.08 5.04 26.20
C GLY A 469 -8.78 4.46 27.43
N THR A 470 -9.12 5.30 28.42
CA THR A 470 -9.66 4.84 29.71
C THR A 470 -11.15 4.51 29.67
N THR A 471 -11.83 4.72 28.55
CA THR A 471 -13.25 4.40 28.37
C THR A 471 -13.54 3.79 27.01
N ARG A 472 -14.54 2.91 26.93
CA ARG A 472 -15.08 2.40 25.65
C ARG A 472 -15.93 3.42 24.89
N ALA A 473 -16.34 4.51 25.54
CA ALA A 473 -17.14 5.55 24.89
C ALA A 473 -16.40 6.22 23.70
N SER A 474 -15.07 6.12 23.67
CA SER A 474 -14.20 6.61 22.60
C SER A 474 -13.91 5.57 21.52
N ASP A 475 -14.41 4.34 21.65
CA ASP A 475 -14.17 3.29 20.66
C ASP A 475 -14.93 3.57 19.36
N TRP A 476 -14.44 3.01 18.26
CA TRP A 476 -15.20 2.95 17.01
C TRP A 476 -16.51 2.19 17.25
N ARG A 477 -17.62 2.78 16.80
CA ARG A 477 -18.98 2.22 16.88
C ARG A 477 -19.29 1.28 15.71
N GLY A 478 -18.34 1.07 14.82
CA GLY A 478 -18.48 0.29 13.59
C GLY A 478 -17.87 1.04 12.42
N PHE A 479 -18.45 0.85 11.24
CA PHE A 479 -18.08 1.55 10.01
C PHE A 479 -19.33 2.21 9.41
N VAL A 480 -19.12 3.27 8.63
CA VAL A 480 -20.20 3.90 7.85
C VAL A 480 -20.83 2.86 6.91
N PRO A 481 -22.17 2.79 6.83
CA PRO A 481 -22.86 1.89 5.90
C PRO A 481 -22.41 2.12 4.46
N ARG A 482 -22.37 1.03 3.67
CA ARG A 482 -21.81 1.06 2.31
C ARG A 482 -22.60 1.96 1.37
N ASP A 483 -23.90 2.04 1.53
CA ASP A 483 -24.80 2.89 0.76
C ASP A 483 -24.72 4.37 1.15
N GLU A 484 -24.03 4.68 2.24
CA GLU A 484 -23.84 6.05 2.72
C GLU A 484 -22.43 6.62 2.42
N VAL A 485 -21.52 5.83 1.86
CA VAL A 485 -20.21 6.36 1.39
C VAL A 485 -20.39 7.18 0.10
N PRO A 486 -19.49 8.14 -0.19
CA PRO A 486 -19.62 8.99 -1.38
C PRO A 486 -19.68 8.18 -2.69
N ALA A 487 -20.72 8.40 -3.48
CA ALA A 487 -20.93 7.75 -4.78
C ALA A 487 -21.70 8.67 -5.72
N ALA A 488 -21.48 8.53 -7.03
CA ALA A 488 -22.21 9.26 -8.06
C ALA A 488 -22.28 8.47 -9.37
N ARG A 489 -23.43 8.52 -10.05
CA ARG A 489 -23.50 8.23 -11.49
C ARG A 489 -23.11 9.49 -12.24
N ILE A 490 -22.29 9.34 -13.28
CA ILE A 490 -21.81 10.46 -14.07
C ILE A 490 -22.72 10.61 -15.28
N ALA A 491 -23.33 11.78 -15.42
CA ALA A 491 -24.20 12.08 -16.57
C ALA A 491 -23.40 12.02 -17.89
N PRO A 492 -24.03 11.66 -19.02
CA PRO A 492 -23.34 11.56 -20.31
C PRO A 492 -22.65 12.86 -20.75
N ASP A 493 -23.12 14.02 -20.29
CA ASP A 493 -22.57 15.34 -20.58
C ASP A 493 -21.66 15.92 -19.48
N ALA A 494 -21.37 15.14 -18.42
CA ALA A 494 -20.57 15.60 -17.30
C ALA A 494 -19.08 15.25 -17.43
N VAL A 495 -18.26 15.97 -16.66
CA VAL A 495 -16.89 15.59 -16.34
C VAL A 495 -16.77 15.46 -14.82
N PHE A 496 -16.17 14.36 -14.38
CA PHE A 496 -15.85 14.13 -12.98
C PHE A 496 -14.34 14.05 -12.82
N VAL A 497 -13.83 14.67 -11.75
CA VAL A 497 -12.40 14.70 -11.43
C VAL A 497 -12.22 14.42 -9.96
N THR A 498 -11.27 13.56 -9.65
CA THR A 498 -10.69 13.41 -8.31
C THR A 498 -9.18 13.59 -8.39
N ALA A 499 -8.64 14.38 -7.48
CA ALA A 499 -7.22 14.65 -7.34
C ALA A 499 -6.79 14.55 -5.87
N ASN A 500 -7.37 13.61 -5.11
CA ASN A 500 -7.23 13.49 -3.64
C ASN A 500 -7.76 14.71 -2.85
N ASP A 501 -8.51 15.58 -3.52
CA ASP A 501 -9.28 16.66 -2.95
C ASP A 501 -10.52 16.13 -2.20
N PRO A 502 -11.13 16.92 -1.31
CA PRO A 502 -12.42 16.58 -0.73
C PRO A 502 -13.47 16.36 -1.83
N ILE A 503 -14.09 15.18 -1.86
CA ILE A 503 -15.14 14.85 -2.85
C ILE A 503 -16.53 15.30 -2.38
N VAL A 504 -16.71 15.43 -1.07
CA VAL A 504 -17.98 15.83 -0.45
C VAL A 504 -17.73 16.98 0.53
N GLY A 505 -18.67 17.91 0.59
CA GLY A 505 -18.72 18.96 1.61
C GLY A 505 -19.98 18.83 2.48
N PRO A 506 -20.22 19.78 3.41
CA PRO A 506 -21.49 19.87 4.12
C PRO A 506 -22.66 19.91 3.13
N PRO A 507 -23.74 19.13 3.33
CA PRO A 507 -24.17 18.51 4.59
C PRO A 507 -23.76 17.04 4.81
N TYR A 508 -22.78 16.48 4.08
CA TYR A 508 -22.38 15.07 4.24
C TYR A 508 -22.06 14.71 5.70
N PRO A 509 -22.73 13.71 6.31
CA PRO A 509 -22.80 13.57 7.77
C PRO A 509 -21.59 12.87 8.42
N TYR A 510 -20.75 12.19 7.65
CA TYR A 510 -19.60 11.45 8.18
C TYR A 510 -18.28 12.23 8.02
N HIS A 511 -17.36 12.03 8.97
CA HIS A 511 -15.98 12.49 8.82
C HIS A 511 -15.21 11.50 7.93
N LEU A 512 -14.59 12.03 6.87
CA LEU A 512 -13.74 11.24 6.00
C LEU A 512 -12.27 11.57 6.26
N SER A 513 -11.88 12.84 6.16
CA SER A 513 -10.50 13.24 6.43
C SER A 513 -10.37 14.75 6.65
N HIS A 514 -9.19 15.13 7.11
CA HIS A 514 -8.65 16.49 7.10
C HIS A 514 -7.28 16.53 6.39
N LEU A 515 -6.83 15.38 5.88
CA LEU A 515 -5.50 15.14 5.31
C LEU A 515 -5.51 15.15 3.79
N TYR A 516 -6.49 15.82 3.18
CA TYR A 516 -6.64 15.92 1.73
C TYR A 516 -5.48 16.67 1.07
N GLU A 517 -5.28 16.42 -0.22
CA GLU A 517 -4.49 17.32 -1.05
C GLU A 517 -5.30 18.60 -1.34
N PRO A 518 -4.65 19.76 -1.48
CA PRO A 518 -5.31 20.97 -1.96
C PRO A 518 -5.99 20.75 -3.32
N ASP A 519 -7.14 21.38 -3.51
CA ASP A 519 -8.00 21.18 -4.69
C ASP A 519 -7.46 21.74 -6.02
N HIS A 520 -6.29 22.38 -6.01
CA HIS A 520 -5.72 23.09 -7.16
C HIS A 520 -5.58 22.18 -8.39
N ARG A 521 -5.19 20.91 -8.20
CA ARG A 521 -5.08 19.92 -9.29
C ARG A 521 -6.44 19.58 -9.87
N ALA A 522 -7.44 19.32 -9.03
CA ALA A 522 -8.79 19.01 -9.47
C ALA A 522 -9.42 20.19 -10.22
N ARG A 523 -9.31 21.41 -9.67
CA ARG A 523 -9.76 22.64 -10.33
C ARG A 523 -9.09 22.83 -11.69
N ARG A 524 -7.77 22.66 -11.76
CA ARG A 524 -7.04 22.80 -13.03
C ARG A 524 -7.48 21.80 -14.08
N LEU A 525 -7.76 20.55 -13.70
CA LEU A 525 -8.29 19.54 -14.61
C LEU A 525 -9.69 19.91 -15.11
N ARG A 526 -10.58 20.38 -14.23
CA ARG A 526 -11.92 20.88 -14.60
C ARG A 526 -11.83 22.06 -15.56
N GLU A 527 -11.02 23.08 -15.26
CA GLU A 527 -10.77 24.24 -16.15
C GLU A 527 -10.29 23.85 -17.56
N ARG A 528 -9.55 22.74 -17.68
CA ARG A 528 -9.01 22.27 -18.96
C ARG A 528 -9.99 21.41 -19.74
N LEU A 529 -10.86 20.69 -19.04
CA LEU A 529 -11.77 19.74 -19.63
C LEU A 529 -13.14 20.34 -19.86
N GLU A 530 -13.76 21.00 -18.88
CA GLU A 530 -15.14 21.51 -18.96
C GLU A 530 -15.42 22.43 -20.17
N PRO A 531 -14.52 23.33 -20.59
CA PRO A 531 -14.77 24.17 -21.76
C PRO A 531 -14.74 23.44 -23.11
N LEU A 532 -14.24 22.20 -23.18
CA LEU A 532 -14.14 21.45 -24.44
C LEU A 532 -15.51 20.88 -24.83
N GLU A 533 -16.04 21.21 -26.00
CA GLU A 533 -17.30 20.59 -26.47
C GLU A 533 -17.18 19.07 -26.62
N ARG A 534 -16.04 18.60 -27.15
CA ARG A 534 -15.68 17.18 -27.22
C ARG A 534 -14.23 16.94 -26.81
N VAL A 535 -14.01 15.89 -26.03
CA VAL A 535 -12.72 15.42 -25.53
C VAL A 535 -12.32 14.17 -26.32
N ALA A 536 -11.09 14.12 -26.81
CA ALA A 536 -10.49 12.92 -27.40
C ALA A 536 -9.64 12.18 -26.36
N ALA A 537 -9.55 10.86 -26.51
CA ALA A 537 -8.75 9.97 -25.67
C ALA A 537 -7.24 10.20 -25.83
#